data_AF-A0A922WUQ7-F1
#
_entry.id   AF-A0A922WUQ7-F1
#
_cell.length_a   1.000
_cell.length_b   1.000
_cell.length_c   1.000
_cell.angle_alpha   90.00
_cell.angle_beta   90.00
_cell.angle_gamma   90.00
#
_symmetry.space_group_name_H-M   'P 1'
#
loop_
_entity.id
_entity.type
_entity.pdbx_description
1 polymer ?
#
loop_
_entity_poly.entity_id
_entity_poly.type
_entity_poly.pdbx_seq_one_letter_code
_entity_poly.pdbx_strand_id
1 'polypeptide(L)'
;MKLKGFLAATVLVSATSGGLAVAQQPDDLTMVWRIVPQEKLEPAKLVKTNDVVARAKLVPMSMVVTTAPAKSGDGTELLPEGSQLAMLQGATRVACNTFVANRAEALGLPLGPPKNKYLCLIDSNADGSFESVTSMKSLVMTAFVGTFKQPKPKAPINPTAYRLGDPTEWRGKEFAEFRYLGKTMGGTYRFGMTPRREGDNNVVFLHVRADQKFGADELPGRFSAFGAQFEILGLEDGKPRIKAVTPFSDSPFFILGYGASG
;
A
#
# COMPACT_ATOMS: atom_id res chain seq x y z
N MET A 1 46.93 -42.81 -57.49
CA MET A 1 46.43 -41.45 -57.78
C MET A 1 44.96 -41.39 -57.35
N LYS A 2 44.57 -40.30 -56.67
CA LYS A 2 43.28 -40.00 -55.96
C LYS A 2 43.28 -40.25 -54.44
N LEU A 3 43.65 -39.16 -53.73
CA LEU A 3 43.31 -38.86 -52.35
C LEU A 3 41.79 -38.88 -52.13
N LYS A 4 41.35 -39.37 -50.98
CA LYS A 4 40.10 -38.94 -50.34
C LYS A 4 40.39 -38.62 -48.87
N GLY A 5 40.48 -37.32 -48.59
CA GLY A 5 40.65 -36.79 -47.25
C GLY A 5 39.35 -36.93 -46.45
N PHE A 6 39.49 -37.37 -45.20
CA PHE A 6 38.45 -37.27 -44.18
C PHE A 6 38.72 -35.99 -43.39
N LEU A 7 37.80 -35.02 -43.49
CA LEU A 7 37.74 -33.88 -42.58
C LEU A 7 37.28 -34.38 -41.20
N ALA A 8 38.10 -34.16 -40.19
CA ALA A 8 37.69 -34.23 -38.79
C ALA A 8 36.89 -32.96 -38.45
N ALA A 9 35.61 -33.12 -38.15
CA ALA A 9 34.75 -32.05 -37.66
C ALA A 9 34.94 -31.92 -36.13
N THR A 10 35.67 -30.90 -35.70
CA THR A 10 35.78 -30.52 -34.29
C THR A 10 34.47 -29.88 -33.85
N VAL A 11 33.66 -30.60 -33.08
CA VAL A 11 32.49 -30.04 -32.39
C VAL A 11 32.99 -29.23 -31.18
N LEU A 12 33.03 -27.91 -31.32
CA LEU A 12 33.11 -27.01 -30.16
C LEU A 12 31.78 -27.10 -29.40
N VAL A 13 31.76 -27.81 -28.28
CA VAL A 13 30.71 -27.70 -27.28
C VAL A 13 30.93 -26.38 -26.54
N SER A 14 30.29 -25.32 -27.02
CA SER A 14 30.18 -24.06 -26.29
C SER A 14 29.37 -24.34 -25.02
N ALA A 15 30.05 -24.45 -23.88
CA ALA A 15 29.43 -24.43 -22.57
C ALA A 15 28.75 -23.07 -22.38
N THR A 16 27.49 -22.96 -22.78
CA THR A 16 26.64 -21.84 -22.38
C THR A 16 26.39 -21.99 -20.89
N SER A 17 27.24 -21.37 -20.09
CA SER A 17 26.96 -21.02 -18.71
C SER A 17 25.67 -20.21 -18.72
N GLY A 18 24.55 -20.92 -18.52
CA GLY A 18 23.26 -20.36 -18.20
C GLY A 18 23.36 -19.65 -16.87
N GLY A 19 23.88 -18.42 -16.90
CA GLY A 19 23.64 -17.46 -15.85
C GLY A 19 22.13 -17.29 -15.79
N LEU A 20 21.51 -17.95 -14.80
CA LEU A 20 20.19 -17.56 -14.33
C LEU A 20 20.31 -16.07 -14.04
N ALA A 21 19.75 -15.26 -14.92
CA ALA A 21 19.57 -13.85 -14.66
C ALA A 21 18.78 -13.79 -13.36
N VAL A 22 19.46 -13.48 -12.26
CA VAL A 22 18.82 -13.13 -11.00
C VAL A 22 17.92 -11.97 -11.38
N ALA A 23 16.62 -12.23 -11.42
CA ALA A 23 15.64 -11.20 -11.68
C ALA A 23 15.88 -10.12 -10.63
N GLN A 24 16.49 -9.03 -11.08
CA GLN A 24 16.88 -7.92 -10.23
C GLN A 24 15.57 -7.43 -9.58
N GLN A 25 15.43 -7.68 -8.28
CA GLN A 25 14.24 -7.22 -7.57
C GLN A 25 14.14 -5.71 -7.81
N PRO A 26 12.93 -5.18 -8.08
CA PRO A 26 12.76 -3.77 -8.34
C PRO A 26 13.36 -2.97 -7.17
N ASP A 27 14.18 -1.97 -7.50
CA ASP A 27 14.76 -1.04 -6.52
C ASP A 27 13.66 -0.23 -5.81
N ASP A 28 12.45 -0.20 -6.37
CA ASP A 28 11.34 0.52 -5.81
C ASP A 28 10.76 -0.15 -4.56
N LEU A 29 10.46 0.67 -3.57
CA LEU A 29 9.73 0.31 -2.37
C LEU A 29 8.22 0.46 -2.60
N THR A 30 7.44 -0.54 -2.26
CA THR A 30 5.98 -0.48 -2.36
C THR A 30 5.33 -0.81 -1.02
N MET A 31 4.35 0.00 -0.62
CA MET A 31 3.48 -0.38 0.48
C MET A 31 2.37 -1.28 -0.02
N VAL A 32 2.28 -2.46 0.57
CA VAL A 32 1.22 -3.41 0.31
C VAL A 32 0.45 -3.64 1.59
N TRP A 33 -0.84 -3.36 1.51
CA TRP A 33 -1.79 -3.63 2.56
C TRP A 33 -2.40 -5.01 2.36
N ARG A 34 -2.86 -5.62 3.44
CA ARG A 34 -3.74 -6.77 3.44
C ARG A 34 -5.12 -6.31 3.90
N ILE A 35 -6.15 -6.68 3.14
CA ILE A 35 -7.52 -6.46 3.56
C ILE A 35 -7.88 -7.49 4.64
N VAL A 36 -8.35 -7.02 5.79
CA VAL A 36 -8.96 -7.90 6.80
C VAL A 36 -10.42 -8.10 6.42
N PRO A 37 -10.87 -9.34 6.15
CA PRO A 37 -12.26 -9.62 5.80
C PRO A 37 -13.23 -9.11 6.88
N GLN A 38 -14.36 -8.57 6.43
CA GLN A 38 -15.44 -8.19 7.34
C GLN A 38 -16.18 -9.44 7.81
N GLU A 39 -16.44 -9.56 9.11
CA GLU A 39 -17.26 -10.65 9.66
C GLU A 39 -18.75 -10.51 9.29
N LYS A 40 -19.21 -9.26 9.10
CA LYS A 40 -20.62 -8.94 8.82
C LYS A 40 -20.74 -8.13 7.55
N LEU A 41 -21.72 -8.49 6.75
CA LEU A 41 -22.09 -7.74 5.55
C LEU A 41 -22.99 -6.57 5.90
N GLU A 42 -22.77 -5.46 5.21
CA GLU A 42 -23.60 -4.28 5.30
C GLU A 42 -24.98 -4.55 4.68
N PRO A 43 -26.09 -4.25 5.38
CA PRO A 43 -27.42 -4.41 4.82
C PRO A 43 -27.65 -3.47 3.63
N ALA A 44 -28.73 -3.75 2.88
CA ALA A 44 -29.13 -2.87 1.79
C ALA A 44 -29.44 -1.46 2.29
N LYS A 45 -28.83 -0.46 1.65
CA LYS A 45 -29.04 0.96 1.99
C LYS A 45 -29.11 1.83 0.73
N LEU A 46 -29.82 2.94 0.86
CA LEU A 46 -29.80 4.00 -0.14
C LEU A 46 -28.51 4.80 0.00
N VAL A 47 -27.81 5.00 -1.10
CA VAL A 47 -26.54 5.72 -1.11
C VAL A 47 -26.63 7.04 -1.86
N LYS A 48 -26.16 8.10 -1.22
CA LYS A 48 -25.90 9.42 -1.80
C LYS A 48 -24.45 9.49 -2.28
N THR A 49 -24.17 10.48 -3.12
CA THR A 49 -22.80 10.75 -3.56
C THR A 49 -21.86 10.85 -2.35
N ASN A 50 -20.77 10.10 -2.42
CA ASN A 50 -19.75 9.88 -1.41
C ASN A 50 -20.14 9.01 -0.21
N ASP A 51 -21.35 8.43 -0.16
CA ASP A 51 -21.69 7.49 0.90
C ASP A 51 -20.82 6.24 0.84
N VAL A 52 -20.44 5.76 2.02
CA VAL A 52 -19.69 4.50 2.18
C VAL A 52 -20.66 3.34 2.04
N VAL A 53 -20.42 2.50 1.04
CA VAL A 53 -21.15 1.25 0.80
C VAL A 53 -20.63 0.17 1.75
N ALA A 54 -19.31 -0.04 1.78
CA ALA A 54 -18.64 -1.02 2.62
C ALA A 54 -17.25 -0.52 3.06
N ARG A 55 -16.71 -1.08 4.15
CA ARG A 55 -15.43 -0.67 4.74
C ARG A 55 -14.64 -1.87 5.27
N ALA A 56 -13.42 -2.09 4.79
CA ALA A 56 -12.55 -3.13 5.32
C ALA A 56 -11.34 -2.55 6.05
N LYS A 57 -10.94 -3.15 7.18
CA LYS A 57 -9.70 -2.78 7.88
C LYS A 57 -8.50 -3.15 7.00
N LEU A 58 -7.50 -2.29 6.99
CA LEU A 58 -6.21 -2.55 6.35
C LEU A 58 -5.16 -2.82 7.42
N VAL A 59 -4.34 -3.84 7.19
CA VAL A 59 -3.14 -4.13 7.97
C VAL A 59 -1.96 -4.25 7.02
N PRO A 60 -0.72 -3.92 7.41
CA PRO A 60 0.41 -4.09 6.49
C PRO A 60 0.64 -5.57 6.19
N MET A 61 1.20 -5.90 5.04
CA MET A 61 1.59 -7.29 4.74
C MET A 61 2.65 -7.81 5.71
N SER A 62 3.53 -6.92 6.19
CA SER A 62 4.56 -7.24 7.18
C SER A 62 4.70 -6.09 8.17
N MET A 63 4.83 -6.42 9.44
CA MET A 63 5.02 -5.47 10.54
C MET A 63 6.32 -5.78 11.26
N VAL A 64 6.99 -4.73 11.71
CA VAL A 64 8.09 -4.81 12.67
C VAL A 64 7.76 -3.99 13.91
N VAL A 65 8.36 -4.37 15.03
CA VAL A 65 8.21 -3.70 16.32
C VAL A 65 9.59 -3.35 16.84
N THR A 66 9.83 -2.07 17.13
CA THR A 66 11.09 -1.63 17.72
C THR A 66 11.25 -2.24 19.13
N THR A 67 12.42 -2.79 19.43
CA THR A 67 12.72 -3.38 20.76
C THR A 67 13.45 -2.40 21.69
N ALA A 68 13.77 -1.22 21.17
CA ALA A 68 14.30 -0.08 21.91
C ALA A 68 13.80 1.22 21.25
N PRO A 69 13.91 2.39 21.92
CA PRO A 69 13.61 3.66 21.29
C PRO A 69 14.56 3.93 20.12
N ALA A 70 14.02 4.31 18.96
CA ALA A 70 14.84 4.78 17.86
C ALA A 70 15.31 6.19 18.16
N LYS A 71 16.62 6.46 18.09
CA LYS A 71 17.21 7.78 18.41
C LYS A 71 18.10 8.26 17.28
N SER A 72 18.04 9.53 16.91
CA SER A 72 19.04 10.11 16.00
C SER A 72 20.44 10.08 16.60
N GLY A 73 21.47 10.33 15.77
CA GLY A 73 22.87 10.30 16.21
C GLY A 73 23.22 11.28 17.35
N ASP A 74 22.41 12.31 17.58
CA ASP A 74 22.51 13.24 18.72
C ASP A 74 21.80 12.73 20.00
N GLY A 75 21.17 11.56 19.94
CA GLY A 75 20.41 10.96 21.04
C GLY A 75 18.94 11.39 21.12
N THR A 76 18.46 12.27 20.23
CA THR A 76 17.04 12.67 20.21
C THR A 76 16.17 11.47 19.84
N GLU A 77 15.22 11.12 20.70
CA GLU A 77 14.27 10.05 20.41
C GLU A 77 13.42 10.40 19.20
N LEU A 78 13.37 9.51 18.22
CA LEU A 78 12.60 9.56 16.98
C LEU A 78 11.27 8.80 17.09
N LEU A 79 11.33 7.61 17.69
CA LEU A 79 10.21 6.72 17.95
C LEU A 79 10.40 6.04 19.31
N PRO A 80 9.33 5.87 20.10
CA PRO A 80 9.43 5.13 21.35
C PRO A 80 9.65 3.63 21.09
N GLU A 81 10.08 2.93 22.12
CA GLU A 81 10.08 1.47 22.16
C GLU A 81 8.67 0.90 21.90
N GLY A 82 8.59 -0.25 21.23
CA GLY A 82 7.31 -0.90 20.93
C GLY A 82 6.55 -0.26 19.77
N SER A 83 7.16 0.67 19.04
CA SER A 83 6.57 1.28 17.86
C SER A 83 6.35 0.24 16.77
N GLN A 84 5.11 0.14 16.28
CA GLN A 84 4.76 -0.71 15.15
C GLN A 84 5.00 0.04 13.84
N LEU A 85 5.82 -0.54 12.97
CA LEU A 85 6.13 0.00 11.64
C LEU A 85 5.70 -0.98 10.56
N ALA A 86 5.15 -0.46 9.47
CA ALA A 86 4.80 -1.23 8.29
C ALA A 86 6.05 -1.39 7.41
N MET A 87 6.44 -2.63 7.14
CA MET A 87 7.59 -2.92 6.29
C MET A 87 7.19 -2.83 4.81
N LEU A 88 7.93 -2.04 4.05
CA LEU A 88 7.75 -1.88 2.61
C LEU A 88 8.34 -3.08 1.88
N GLN A 89 7.71 -3.45 0.76
CA GLN A 89 8.26 -4.46 -0.15
C GLN A 89 9.31 -3.82 -1.05
N GLY A 90 10.51 -4.39 -1.10
CA GLY A 90 11.61 -4.00 -1.98
C GLY A 90 12.91 -4.70 -1.59
N ALA A 91 14.02 -4.38 -2.26
CA ALA A 91 15.32 -5.02 -2.01
C ALA A 91 15.94 -4.65 -0.66
N THR A 92 15.77 -3.40 -0.21
CA THR A 92 16.21 -2.93 1.12
C THR A 92 15.09 -3.01 2.13
N ARG A 93 15.40 -3.43 3.36
CA ARG A 93 14.43 -3.43 4.46
C ARG A 93 14.19 -2.01 4.94
N VAL A 94 13.02 -1.49 4.58
CA VAL A 94 12.56 -0.18 5.01
C VAL A 94 11.22 -0.35 5.72
N ALA A 95 11.13 0.17 6.95
CA ALA A 95 9.90 0.13 7.73
C ALA A 95 9.45 1.54 8.11
N CYS A 96 8.21 1.87 7.79
CA CYS A 96 7.67 3.21 8.00
C CYS A 96 6.60 3.20 9.08
N ASN A 97 6.53 4.29 9.85
CA ASN A 97 5.30 4.57 10.57
C ASN A 97 4.18 4.84 9.56
N THR A 98 2.94 4.47 9.91
CA THR A 98 1.77 4.78 9.06
C THR A 98 1.03 6.02 9.55
N PHE A 99 1.55 6.61 10.61
CA PHE A 99 1.08 7.85 11.19
C PHE A 99 2.26 8.67 11.62
N VAL A 100 2.26 9.92 11.14
CA VAL A 100 3.06 10.96 11.74
C VAL A 100 2.27 11.38 12.97
N ALA A 101 2.56 10.77 14.11
CA ALA A 101 2.28 11.41 15.38
C ALA A 101 3.14 12.67 15.36
N ASN A 102 2.53 13.75 14.86
CA ASN A 102 2.96 15.14 14.87
C ASN A 102 4.45 15.33 15.12
N ARG A 103 5.21 15.69 14.07
CA ARG A 103 6.62 16.00 14.26
C ARG A 103 7.19 17.09 13.30
N ALA A 104 6.53 18.26 13.24
CA ALA A 104 7.31 19.51 13.44
C ALA A 104 7.93 19.47 14.87
N GLU A 105 7.31 18.73 15.78
CA GLU A 105 7.86 18.14 17.02
C GLU A 105 8.98 17.05 16.86
N ALA A 106 9.25 16.52 15.64
CA ALA A 106 10.42 15.79 15.05
C ALA A 106 11.74 16.43 15.31
N LEU A 107 11.80 17.58 14.65
CA LEU A 107 12.98 18.09 14.00
C LEU A 107 12.87 19.63 13.93
N GLY A 108 11.93 20.23 14.68
CA GLY A 108 11.92 21.65 15.03
C GLY A 108 11.89 22.67 13.88
N LEU A 109 11.41 22.32 12.68
CA LEU A 109 11.36 23.28 11.57
C LEU A 109 10.06 24.13 11.63
N PRO A 110 10.15 25.47 11.57
CA PRO A 110 9.10 26.41 12.03
C PRO A 110 7.92 26.64 11.07
N LEU A 111 7.72 25.79 10.06
CA LEU A 111 6.56 25.87 9.17
C LEU A 111 5.76 24.58 9.34
N GLY A 112 4.49 24.73 9.75
CA GLY A 112 3.58 23.68 10.24
C GLY A 112 3.56 22.38 9.41
N PRO A 113 2.95 21.31 9.95
CA PRO A 113 3.18 19.94 9.48
C PRO A 113 3.07 19.87 7.95
N PRO A 114 4.13 19.49 7.22
CA PRO A 114 3.96 19.08 5.84
C PRO A 114 3.12 17.81 5.92
N LYS A 115 1.80 17.98 5.75
CA LYS A 115 0.83 16.91 5.57
C LYS A 115 1.48 15.85 4.67
N ASN A 116 1.44 14.58 5.09
CA ASN A 116 1.88 13.41 4.33
C ASN A 116 3.37 12.96 4.41
N LYS A 117 4.14 13.25 5.47
CA LYS A 117 5.54 12.75 5.61
C LYS A 117 5.71 11.63 6.64
N TYR A 118 5.89 10.40 6.20
CA TYR A 118 6.15 9.25 7.07
C TYR A 118 7.63 9.14 7.44
N LEU A 119 7.91 8.75 8.67
CA LEU A 119 9.25 8.44 9.16
C LEU A 119 9.52 6.96 8.86
N CYS A 120 10.62 6.69 8.17
CA CYS A 120 11.01 5.35 7.77
C CYS A 120 12.42 5.04 8.27
N LEU A 121 12.55 3.90 8.93
CA LEU A 121 13.81 3.35 9.37
C LEU A 121 14.33 2.35 8.32
N ILE A 122 15.64 2.31 8.13
CA ILE A 122 16.31 1.52 7.10
C ILE A 122 17.29 0.56 7.78
N ASP A 123 17.19 -0.72 7.40
CA ASP A 123 18.10 -1.82 7.73
C ASP A 123 18.78 -2.23 6.42
N SER A 124 19.94 -1.62 6.12
CA SER A 124 20.61 -1.79 4.81
C SER A 124 21.35 -3.12 4.68
N ASN A 125 21.74 -3.73 5.79
CA ASN A 125 22.52 -4.97 5.83
C ASN A 125 21.67 -6.21 6.19
N ALA A 126 20.38 -6.02 6.43
CA ALA A 126 19.40 -7.04 6.79
C ALA A 126 19.72 -7.77 8.12
N ASP A 127 20.39 -7.10 9.06
CA ASP A 127 20.87 -7.71 10.32
C ASP A 127 19.86 -7.67 11.48
N GLY A 128 18.69 -7.07 11.28
CA GLY A 128 17.67 -6.93 12.33
C GLY A 128 17.81 -5.67 13.18
N SER A 129 18.65 -4.72 12.76
CA SER A 129 18.79 -3.40 13.36
C SER A 129 18.66 -2.31 12.31
N PHE A 130 17.96 -1.23 12.66
CA PHE A 130 17.93 -0.03 11.84
C PHE A 130 19.14 0.85 12.13
N GLU A 131 19.91 1.22 11.11
CA GLU A 131 21.09 2.11 11.23
C GLU A 131 20.85 3.51 10.66
N SER A 132 19.78 3.72 9.89
CA SER A 132 19.47 5.03 9.34
C SER A 132 17.98 5.34 9.25
N VAL A 133 17.68 6.62 9.07
CA VAL A 133 16.33 7.15 8.95
C VAL A 133 16.16 8.02 7.71
N THR A 134 14.96 8.00 7.17
CA THR A 134 14.52 8.87 6.08
C THR A 134 13.08 9.30 6.29
N SER A 135 12.65 10.28 5.51
CA SER A 135 11.24 10.67 5.41
C SER A 135 10.73 10.41 4.01
N MET A 136 9.59 9.74 3.93
CA MET A 136 8.89 9.45 2.68
C MET A 136 7.60 10.25 2.62
N LYS A 137 7.38 10.95 1.51
CA LYS A 137 6.20 11.80 1.31
C LYS A 137 5.19 11.05 0.45
N SER A 138 3.94 10.92 0.90
CA SER A 138 2.84 10.49 0.02
C SER A 138 2.02 11.69 -0.45
N LEU A 139 1.29 11.55 -1.55
CA LEU A 139 0.32 12.57 -1.96
C LEU A 139 -0.95 12.54 -1.10
N VAL A 140 -1.19 11.44 -0.40
CA VAL A 140 -2.33 11.29 0.50
C VAL A 140 -1.91 11.10 1.94
N MET A 141 -2.75 11.61 2.84
CA MET A 141 -2.60 11.43 4.28
C MET A 141 -2.92 10.00 4.74
N THR A 142 -3.58 9.22 3.88
CA THR A 142 -4.29 8.01 4.28
C THR A 142 -3.57 6.77 3.77
N ALA A 143 -3.12 5.94 4.71
CA ALA A 143 -2.56 4.60 4.49
C ALA A 143 -1.47 4.57 3.40
N PHE A 144 -0.32 5.22 3.67
CA PHE A 144 0.93 5.19 2.90
C PHE A 144 0.78 4.57 1.50
N VAL A 145 0.48 5.42 0.52
CA VAL A 145 0.13 4.98 -0.81
C VAL A 145 1.27 5.23 -1.78
N GLY A 146 1.60 4.19 -2.55
CA GLY A 146 2.38 4.32 -3.77
C GLY A 146 3.55 3.35 -3.85
N THR A 147 4.23 3.51 -4.97
CA THR A 147 5.57 2.99 -5.21
C THR A 147 6.53 4.16 -5.07
N PHE A 148 7.62 3.94 -4.35
CA PHE A 148 8.58 4.95 -3.98
C PHE A 148 9.95 4.48 -4.41
N LYS A 149 10.77 5.38 -4.94
CA LYS A 149 12.18 5.06 -5.16
C LYS A 149 12.85 4.69 -3.84
N GLN A 150 13.81 3.79 -3.90
CA GLN A 150 14.66 3.49 -2.76
C GLN A 150 15.23 4.80 -2.17
N PRO A 151 14.93 5.12 -0.90
CA PRO A 151 15.47 6.30 -0.27
C PRO A 151 16.96 6.06 -0.04
N LYS A 152 17.78 7.04 -0.41
CA LYS A 152 19.16 7.10 0.10
C LYS A 152 19.10 7.34 1.61
N PRO A 153 19.95 6.68 2.42
CA PRO A 153 20.07 7.01 3.84
C PRO A 153 20.27 8.51 4.03
N LYS A 154 19.38 9.17 4.78
CA LYS A 154 19.44 10.63 4.97
C LYS A 154 20.22 10.99 6.22
N ALA A 155 19.93 10.32 7.33
CA ALA A 155 20.61 10.56 8.59
C ALA A 155 20.89 9.22 9.31
N PRO A 156 22.11 9.02 9.86
CA PRO A 156 22.38 7.89 10.73
C PRO A 156 21.58 8.02 12.03
N ILE A 157 21.19 6.88 12.58
CA ILE A 157 20.57 6.77 13.90
C ILE A 157 21.43 5.88 14.79
N ASN A 158 21.20 5.94 16.10
CA ASN A 158 21.73 4.91 16.98
C ASN A 158 21.10 3.57 16.57
N PRO A 159 21.90 2.51 16.33
CA PRO A 159 21.40 1.22 15.90
C PRO A 159 20.22 0.77 16.76
N THR A 160 19.08 0.55 16.12
CA THR A 160 17.82 0.22 16.79
C THR A 160 17.34 -1.16 16.36
N ALA A 161 17.52 -2.14 17.24
CA ALA A 161 17.01 -3.49 17.02
C ALA A 161 15.48 -3.51 16.89
N TYR A 162 15.00 -4.45 16.08
CA TYR A 162 13.58 -4.72 15.91
C TYR A 162 13.30 -6.20 15.88
N ARG A 163 12.03 -6.55 16.11
CA ARG A 163 11.51 -7.90 15.87
C ARG A 163 10.43 -7.86 14.81
N LEU A 164 10.27 -8.98 14.10
CA LEU A 164 9.07 -9.19 13.30
C LEU A 164 7.86 -9.27 14.22
N GLY A 165 6.76 -8.64 13.82
CA GLY A 165 5.49 -8.70 14.51
C GLY A 165 4.42 -9.35 13.65
N ASP A 166 3.36 -9.87 14.29
CA ASP A 166 2.21 -10.39 13.56
C ASP A 166 1.35 -9.22 13.05
N PRO A 167 1.12 -9.08 11.73
CA PRO A 167 0.21 -8.07 11.18
C PRO A 167 -1.21 -8.08 11.76
N THR A 168 -1.69 -9.18 12.33
CA THR A 168 -3.00 -9.22 13.00
C THR A 168 -3.04 -8.36 14.27
N GLU A 169 -1.88 -8.14 14.91
CA GLU A 169 -1.71 -7.27 16.08
C GLU A 169 -1.57 -5.79 15.71
N TRP A 170 -1.69 -5.44 14.42
CA TRP A 170 -1.58 -4.07 13.94
C TRP A 170 -2.61 -3.14 14.60
N ARG A 171 -2.10 -2.14 15.33
CA ARG A 171 -2.89 -1.13 16.06
C ARG A 171 -3.22 0.11 15.24
N GLY A 172 -2.70 0.19 14.00
CA GLY A 172 -3.05 1.27 13.10
C GLY A 172 -4.54 1.23 12.73
N LYS A 173 -5.02 2.40 12.30
CA LYS A 173 -6.46 2.68 12.08
C LYS A 173 -6.77 2.88 10.60
N GLU A 174 -5.99 2.24 9.74
CA GLU A 174 -6.16 2.28 8.29
C GLU A 174 -7.31 1.37 7.84
N PHE A 175 -8.07 1.84 6.87
CA PHE A 175 -9.15 1.08 6.26
C PHE A 175 -9.33 1.49 4.79
N ALA A 176 -9.95 0.62 4.01
CA ALA A 176 -10.41 0.90 2.66
C ALA A 176 -11.93 1.06 2.68
N GLU A 177 -12.44 2.11 2.04
CA GLU A 177 -13.87 2.33 1.88
C GLU A 177 -14.26 2.20 0.42
N PHE A 178 -15.25 1.38 0.15
CA PHE A 178 -15.94 1.37 -1.13
C PHE A 178 -17.09 2.36 -1.08
N ARG A 179 -17.06 3.36 -1.95
CA ARG A 179 -17.95 4.52 -1.96
C ARG A 179 -18.70 4.64 -3.27
N TYR A 180 -19.92 5.15 -3.20
CA TYR A 180 -20.65 5.62 -4.38
C TYR A 180 -20.13 7.01 -4.75
N LEU A 181 -19.54 7.17 -5.93
CA LEU A 181 -18.92 8.41 -6.39
C LEU A 181 -19.89 9.34 -7.14
N GLY A 182 -21.16 8.96 -7.20
CA GLY A 182 -22.20 9.70 -7.90
C GLY A 182 -22.49 9.19 -9.31
N LYS A 183 -23.25 10.00 -10.05
CA LYS A 183 -23.72 9.70 -11.40
C LYS A 183 -23.01 10.63 -12.40
N THR A 184 -22.47 10.06 -13.47
CA THR A 184 -21.91 10.86 -14.58
C THR A 184 -23.02 11.55 -15.38
N MET A 185 -22.66 12.55 -16.19
CA MET A 185 -23.61 13.20 -17.11
C MET A 185 -24.28 12.20 -18.07
N GLY A 186 -23.60 11.12 -18.46
CA GLY A 186 -24.13 10.06 -19.32
C GLY A 186 -25.04 9.04 -18.62
N GLY A 187 -25.43 9.30 -17.38
CA GLY A 187 -26.37 8.42 -16.66
C GLY A 187 -25.72 7.25 -15.91
N THR A 188 -24.42 7.05 -16.05
CA THR A 188 -23.69 5.94 -15.42
C THR A 188 -23.40 6.20 -13.94
N TYR A 189 -23.72 5.24 -13.08
CA TYR A 189 -23.39 5.21 -11.66
C TYR A 189 -21.94 4.78 -11.45
N ARG A 190 -21.18 5.52 -10.64
CA ARG A 190 -19.75 5.26 -10.38
C ARG A 190 -19.52 4.81 -8.95
N PHE A 191 -18.66 3.81 -8.79
CA PHE A 191 -18.16 3.39 -7.50
C PHE A 191 -16.65 3.26 -7.51
N GLY A 192 -16.02 3.50 -6.36
CA GLY A 192 -14.58 3.40 -6.21
C GLY A 192 -14.18 3.12 -4.78
N MET A 193 -12.92 2.74 -4.62
CA MET A 193 -12.35 2.46 -3.30
C MET A 193 -11.37 3.54 -2.91
N THR A 194 -11.39 3.97 -1.65
CA THR A 194 -10.51 5.00 -1.11
C THR A 194 -9.83 4.52 0.18
N PRO A 195 -8.49 4.55 0.27
CA PRO A 195 -7.80 4.32 1.54
C PRO A 195 -8.01 5.50 2.47
N ARG A 196 -8.20 5.19 3.75
CA ARG A 196 -8.55 6.15 4.79
C ARG A 196 -7.92 5.73 6.11
N ARG A 197 -7.90 6.68 7.04
CA ARG A 197 -7.54 6.46 8.43
C ARG A 197 -8.64 7.03 9.31
N GLU A 198 -8.93 6.38 10.44
CA GLU A 198 -9.93 6.92 11.38
C GLU A 198 -9.50 8.30 11.87
N GLY A 199 -10.46 9.23 11.91
CA GLY A 199 -10.22 10.62 12.32
C GLY A 199 -9.67 11.54 11.21
N ASP A 200 -9.30 11.01 10.03
CA ASP A 200 -8.99 11.87 8.88
C ASP A 200 -10.28 12.29 8.18
N ASN A 201 -10.48 13.59 8.02
CA ASN A 201 -11.63 14.17 7.34
C ASN A 201 -11.35 14.45 5.85
N ASN A 202 -10.09 14.43 5.42
CA ASN A 202 -9.74 14.75 4.03
C ASN A 202 -10.11 13.61 3.09
N VAL A 203 -11.13 13.83 2.25
CA VAL A 203 -11.49 12.90 1.18
C VAL A 203 -10.57 13.18 -0.01
N VAL A 204 -9.43 12.48 -0.07
CA VAL A 204 -8.65 12.43 -1.31
C VAL A 204 -9.12 11.22 -2.09
N PHE A 205 -9.81 11.46 -3.21
CA PHE A 205 -10.13 10.41 -4.17
C PHE A 205 -8.86 10.01 -4.89
N LEU A 206 -8.13 9.06 -4.32
CA LEU A 206 -7.21 8.26 -5.10
C LEU A 206 -8.05 7.30 -5.91
N HIS A 207 -8.01 7.43 -7.23
CA HIS A 207 -8.54 6.42 -8.12
C HIS A 207 -7.67 5.17 -7.99
N VAL A 208 -8.01 4.30 -7.03
CA VAL A 208 -7.15 3.15 -6.71
C VAL A 208 -7.13 2.09 -7.83
N ARG A 209 -8.16 2.01 -8.66
CA ARG A 209 -8.26 1.34 -9.97
C ARG A 209 -9.72 1.40 -10.45
N ALA A 210 -9.94 1.09 -11.73
CA ALA A 210 -11.15 1.29 -12.56
C ALA A 210 -12.47 1.52 -11.79
N ASP A 211 -13.08 2.68 -11.99
CA ASP A 211 -14.45 2.94 -11.54
C ASP A 211 -15.35 1.81 -12.04
N GLN A 212 -16.08 1.16 -11.13
CA GLN A 212 -17.19 0.32 -11.56
C GLN A 212 -18.29 1.24 -12.05
N LYS A 213 -18.68 1.03 -13.31
CA LYS A 213 -19.64 1.84 -14.03
C LYS A 213 -20.87 0.98 -14.30
N PHE A 214 -22.02 1.47 -13.88
CA PHE A 214 -23.32 0.83 -14.12
C PHE A 214 -24.24 1.77 -14.90
N GLY A 215 -24.71 1.33 -16.05
CA GLY A 215 -25.81 1.95 -16.79
C GLY A 215 -27.13 1.85 -16.03
N ALA A 216 -28.09 2.72 -16.35
CA ALA A 216 -29.42 2.65 -15.74
C ALA A 216 -30.23 1.45 -16.25
N ASP A 217 -29.95 1.00 -17.46
CA ASP A 217 -30.47 -0.18 -18.14
C ASP A 217 -29.88 -1.50 -17.60
N GLU A 218 -28.79 -1.44 -16.86
CA GLU A 218 -28.15 -2.59 -16.18
C GLU A 218 -28.68 -2.82 -14.75
N LEU A 219 -29.72 -2.09 -14.34
CA LEU A 219 -30.30 -2.17 -12.99
C LEU A 219 -31.62 -2.97 -13.01
N PRO A 220 -31.84 -3.89 -12.03
CA PRO A 220 -30.92 -4.31 -10.97
C PRO A 220 -29.76 -5.15 -11.50
N GLY A 221 -28.62 -5.12 -10.80
CA GLY A 221 -27.40 -5.77 -11.28
C GLY A 221 -26.40 -6.10 -10.17
N ARG A 222 -25.50 -7.03 -10.48
CA ARG A 222 -24.40 -7.44 -9.59
C ARG A 222 -23.06 -7.11 -10.21
N PHE A 223 -22.08 -6.82 -9.36
CA PHE A 223 -20.71 -6.68 -9.79
C PHE A 223 -19.74 -7.12 -8.71
N SER A 224 -18.51 -7.37 -9.14
CA SER A 224 -17.40 -7.67 -8.25
C SER A 224 -16.43 -6.50 -8.25
N ALA A 225 -15.99 -6.10 -7.06
CA ALA A 225 -14.96 -5.08 -6.91
C ALA A 225 -14.05 -5.48 -5.75
N PHE A 226 -12.74 -5.55 -6.04
CA PHE A 226 -11.70 -5.80 -5.03
C PHE A 226 -11.95 -7.10 -4.23
N GLY A 227 -12.38 -8.16 -4.92
CA GLY A 227 -12.68 -9.47 -4.32
C GLY A 227 -13.99 -9.55 -3.54
N ALA A 228 -14.70 -8.43 -3.34
CA ALA A 228 -16.07 -8.40 -2.83
C ALA A 228 -17.09 -8.47 -3.97
N GLN A 229 -18.32 -8.87 -3.65
CA GLN A 229 -19.47 -8.81 -4.55
C GLN A 229 -20.54 -7.87 -3.99
N PHE A 230 -21.11 -7.05 -4.87
CA PHE A 230 -22.14 -6.08 -4.54
C PHE A 230 -23.35 -6.26 -5.46
N GLU A 231 -24.53 -5.88 -4.96
CA GLU A 231 -25.78 -5.93 -5.72
C GLU A 231 -26.49 -4.58 -5.59
N ILE A 232 -26.80 -3.97 -6.74
CA ILE A 232 -27.67 -2.79 -6.85
C ILE A 232 -29.09 -3.31 -7.11
N LEU A 233 -29.97 -3.11 -6.15
CA LEU A 233 -31.35 -3.62 -6.16
C LEU A 233 -32.28 -2.77 -7.03
N GLY A 234 -31.88 -1.55 -7.38
CA GLY A 234 -32.66 -0.62 -8.16
C GLY A 234 -32.43 0.82 -7.72
N LEU A 235 -33.34 1.70 -8.15
CA LEU A 235 -33.35 3.11 -7.79
C LEU A 235 -34.55 3.41 -6.89
N GLU A 236 -34.31 4.19 -5.85
CA GLU A 236 -35.34 4.76 -4.98
C GLU A 236 -35.05 6.27 -4.89
N ASP A 237 -35.98 7.11 -5.32
CA ASP A 237 -35.79 8.57 -5.44
C ASP A 237 -34.51 8.96 -6.22
N GLY A 238 -34.23 8.23 -7.30
CA GLY A 238 -33.04 8.44 -8.14
C GLY A 238 -31.72 8.01 -7.50
N LYS A 239 -31.74 7.43 -6.30
CA LYS A 239 -30.55 6.93 -5.58
C LYS A 239 -30.43 5.42 -5.70
N PRO A 240 -29.22 4.88 -5.91
CA PRO A 240 -29.02 3.44 -5.88
C PRO A 240 -29.32 2.87 -4.49
N ARG A 241 -30.04 1.76 -4.46
CA ARG A 241 -30.14 0.90 -3.27
C ARG A 241 -29.16 -0.26 -3.42
N ILE A 242 -28.13 -0.31 -2.59
CA ILE A 242 -27.00 -1.24 -2.74
C ILE A 242 -26.75 -2.04 -1.45
N LYS A 243 -26.31 -3.29 -1.59
CA LYS A 243 -25.81 -4.14 -0.50
C LYS A 243 -24.52 -4.86 -0.87
N ALA A 244 -23.74 -5.24 0.13
CA ALA A 244 -22.67 -6.22 -0.03
C ALA A 244 -23.27 -7.64 -0.01
N VAL A 245 -22.91 -8.47 -0.98
CA VAL A 245 -23.32 -9.88 -1.08
C VAL A 245 -22.23 -10.79 -0.54
N THR A 246 -20.97 -10.44 -0.80
CA THR A 246 -19.77 -11.15 -0.33
C THR A 246 -18.79 -10.11 0.21
N PRO A 247 -18.12 -10.35 1.35
CA PRO A 247 -17.19 -9.36 1.92
C PRO A 247 -15.95 -9.26 1.03
N PHE A 248 -15.12 -8.24 1.29
CA PHE A 248 -13.80 -8.19 0.67
C PHE A 248 -13.00 -9.44 1.04
N SER A 249 -12.37 -10.05 0.05
CA SER A 249 -11.48 -11.18 0.25
C SER A 249 -10.19 -10.74 0.92
N ASP A 250 -9.62 -11.61 1.75
CA ASP A 250 -8.24 -11.46 2.20
C ASP A 250 -7.32 -11.48 0.98
N SER A 251 -6.78 -10.32 0.64
CA SER A 251 -6.00 -10.14 -0.57
C SER A 251 -5.02 -8.97 -0.42
N PRO A 252 -3.87 -9.03 -1.10
CA PRO A 252 -2.97 -7.90 -1.22
C PRO A 252 -3.67 -6.73 -1.91
N PHE A 253 -3.60 -5.59 -1.25
CA PHE A 253 -4.15 -4.33 -1.68
C PHE A 253 -3.01 -3.33 -1.84
N PHE A 254 -2.67 -3.05 -3.09
CA PHE A 254 -1.72 -2.01 -3.44
C PHE A 254 -2.46 -0.83 -4.05
N ILE A 255 -1.94 0.36 -3.79
CA ILE A 255 -2.56 1.59 -4.23
C ILE A 255 -1.56 2.30 -5.14
N LEU A 256 -1.93 2.42 -6.41
CA LEU A 256 -1.14 3.16 -7.38
C LEU A 256 -1.39 4.66 -7.14
N GLY A 257 -0.54 5.26 -6.31
CA GLY A 257 -0.39 6.71 -6.30
C GLY A 257 0.53 7.10 -7.46
N TYR A 258 0.05 7.91 -8.41
CA TYR A 258 0.93 8.65 -9.31
C TYR A 258 1.63 9.74 -8.49
N GLY A 259 2.73 9.41 -7.82
CA GLY A 259 3.53 10.34 -7.04
C GLY A 259 4.74 10.84 -7.83
N ALA A 260 4.79 12.14 -8.11
CA ALA A 260 5.99 12.79 -8.63
C ALA A 260 7.15 12.63 -7.63
N SER A 261 8.23 11.99 -8.08
CA SER A 261 9.49 11.93 -7.34
C SER A 261 10.06 13.35 -7.20
N GLY A 262 10.28 13.80 -5.96
CA GLY A 262 11.06 14.98 -5.61
C GLY A 262 12.16 14.59 -4.66
#